data_AF-A0AAP0FWQ8-F1
#
_entry.id   AF-A0AAP0FWQ8-F1
#
_cell.length_a   1.000
_cell.length_b   1.000
_cell.length_c   1.000
_cell.angle_alpha   90.00
_cell.angle_beta   90.00
_cell.angle_gamma   90.00
#
_symmetry.space_group_name_H-M   'P 1'
#
loop_
_entity.id
_entity.type
_entity.pdbx_description
1 polymer ?
#
loop_
_entity_poly.entity_id
_entity_poly.type
_entity_poly.pdbx_seq_one_letter_code
_entity_poly.pdbx_strand_id
1 'polypeptide(L)'
;MSSLAECERLPFDLPEAEEELVAGYKTEYSGIKYGFFYLASYLNLLVSSLFVTILYLGGWNFSIPYISITELFGINKMFRVFVIVIGIFITLAKAYLFLFIPMTTRWTLPRMRMDQLLNLGWKFLLPISLGNLLLTTSSQLVSL
;
A
#
# COMPACT_ATOMS: atom_id res chain seq x y z
N MET A 1 -3.78 -3.80 5.42
CA MET A 1 -4.85 -3.08 6.15
C MET A 1 -4.42 -1.70 6.63
N SER A 2 -3.32 -1.54 7.37
CA SER A 2 -2.94 -0.21 7.91
C SER A 2 -2.82 0.87 6.83
N SER A 3 -2.14 0.59 5.71
CA SER A 3 -1.99 1.59 4.65
C SER A 3 -3.25 1.77 3.78
N LEU A 4 -4.27 0.91 3.93
CA LEU A 4 -5.61 1.12 3.35
C LEU A 4 -6.46 2.03 4.25
N ALA A 5 -6.26 1.97 5.57
CA ALA A 5 -6.93 2.85 6.54
C ALA A 5 -6.40 4.29 6.47
N GLU A 6 -5.11 4.47 6.21
CA GLU A 6 -4.47 5.79 6.01
C GLU A 6 -4.89 6.48 4.70
N CYS A 7 -5.43 5.72 3.73
CA CYS A 7 -5.90 6.30 2.47
C CYS A 7 -7.30 6.94 2.57
N GLU A 8 -7.91 6.95 3.77
CA GLU A 8 -9.17 7.65 4.11
C GLU A 8 -10.26 7.48 3.03
N ARG A 9 -10.42 6.26 2.54
CA ARG A 9 -11.36 5.95 1.45
C ARG A 9 -12.27 4.81 1.88
N LEU A 10 -13.51 4.86 1.39
CA LEU A 10 -14.52 3.80 1.54
C LEU A 10 -13.85 2.42 1.41
N PRO A 11 -13.89 1.54 2.42
CA PRO A 11 -14.80 1.50 3.60
C PRO A 11 -14.28 2.18 4.88
N PHE A 12 -13.05 2.69 4.90
CA PHE A 12 -12.40 3.35 6.05
C PHE A 12 -12.47 4.87 5.93
N ASP A 13 -13.65 5.36 5.57
CA ASP A 13 -13.93 6.79 5.43
C ASP A 13 -14.47 7.32 6.76
N LEU A 14 -13.91 8.41 7.26
CA LEU A 14 -14.24 8.99 8.56
C LEU A 14 -15.65 9.62 8.52
N PRO A 15 -16.66 9.04 9.20
CA PRO A 15 -18.04 9.51 9.11
C PRO A 15 -18.28 10.90 9.70
N GLU A 16 -17.43 11.31 10.64
CA GLU A 16 -17.54 12.59 11.38
C GLU A 16 -17.24 13.83 10.52
N ALA A 17 -16.69 13.66 9.31
CA ALA A 17 -16.31 14.78 8.46
C ALA A 17 -17.37 15.21 7.43
N GLU A 18 -18.51 14.51 7.28
CA GLU A 18 -19.42 14.81 6.15
C GLU A 18 -20.90 15.03 6.53
N GLU A 19 -21.42 14.44 7.62
CA GLU A 19 -22.85 14.59 7.99
C GLU A 19 -23.12 15.64 9.09
N GLU A 20 -22.12 16.03 9.89
CA GLU A 20 -22.28 17.07 10.93
C GLU A 20 -21.83 18.47 10.48
N LEU A 21 -20.93 18.54 9.48
CA LEU A 21 -20.47 19.75 8.82
C LEU A 21 -20.48 19.49 7.31
N VAL A 22 -21.33 20.19 6.56
CA VAL A 22 -21.60 20.09 5.10
C VAL A 22 -20.35 19.83 4.25
N ALA A 23 -19.87 18.58 4.13
CA ALA A 23 -18.64 18.16 3.43
C ALA A 23 -17.28 18.56 4.07
N GLY A 24 -17.27 18.84 5.38
CA GLY A 24 -16.06 18.94 6.21
C GLY A 24 -15.08 20.04 5.79
N TYR A 25 -13.79 19.85 6.12
CA TYR A 25 -12.73 20.82 5.82
C TYR A 25 -12.53 21.08 4.32
N LYS A 26 -13.01 20.17 3.45
CA LYS A 26 -12.85 20.27 2.00
C LYS A 26 -13.68 21.43 1.41
N THR A 27 -14.70 21.91 2.12
CA THR A 27 -15.57 23.02 1.67
C THR A 27 -14.98 24.41 1.87
N GLU A 28 -13.99 24.55 2.74
CA GLU A 28 -13.30 25.82 2.97
C GLU A 28 -12.33 26.15 1.82
N TYR A 29 -11.99 25.18 0.98
CA TYR A 29 -11.04 25.32 -0.11
C TYR A 29 -11.73 25.29 -1.48
N SER A 30 -11.45 26.30 -2.30
CA SER A 30 -11.96 26.41 -3.68
C SER A 30 -10.84 26.49 -4.73
N GLY A 31 -11.15 26.11 -5.96
CA GLY A 31 -10.26 26.21 -7.12
C GLY A 31 -9.04 25.29 -7.07
N ILE A 32 -7.83 25.87 -7.20
CA ILE A 32 -6.57 25.10 -7.28
C ILE A 32 -6.25 24.35 -5.98
N LYS A 33 -6.62 24.92 -4.82
CA LYS A 33 -6.35 24.34 -3.50
C LYS A 33 -7.12 23.03 -3.34
N TYR A 34 -8.39 23.03 -3.72
CA TYR A 34 -9.21 21.82 -3.79
C TYR A 34 -8.62 20.77 -4.74
N GLY A 35 -8.10 21.20 -5.90
CA GLY A 35 -7.41 20.32 -6.84
C GLY A 35 -6.19 19.61 -6.22
N PHE A 36 -5.37 20.32 -5.44
CA PHE A 36 -4.23 19.72 -4.74
C PHE A 36 -4.66 18.74 -3.65
N PHE A 37 -5.72 19.00 -2.90
CA PHE A 37 -6.26 18.03 -1.92
C PHE A 37 -6.70 16.73 -2.61
N TYR A 38 -7.40 16.83 -3.75
CA TYR A 38 -7.76 15.65 -4.52
C TYR A 38 -6.53 14.91 -5.03
N LEU A 39 -5.59 15.63 -5.65
CA LEU A 39 -4.38 15.03 -6.19
C LEU A 39 -3.53 14.35 -5.10
N ALA A 40 -3.40 14.96 -3.93
CA ALA A 40 -2.70 14.40 -2.78
C ALA A 40 -3.31 13.07 -2.31
N SER A 41 -4.65 12.98 -2.27
CA SER A 41 -5.32 11.73 -1.89
C SER A 41 -5.02 10.57 -2.85
N TYR A 42 -4.97 10.85 -4.16
CA TYR A 42 -4.61 9.85 -5.18
C TYR A 42 -3.12 9.51 -5.15
N LEU A 43 -2.26 10.49 -4.88
CA LEU A 43 -0.83 10.24 -4.69
C LEU A 43 -0.57 9.38 -3.45
N ASN A 44 -1.26 9.61 -2.34
CA ASN A 44 -1.10 8.80 -1.13
C ASN A 44 -1.44 7.33 -1.40
N LEU A 45 -2.54 7.09 -2.14
CA LEU A 45 -2.93 5.74 -2.56
C LEU A 45 -1.84 5.06 -3.43
N LEU A 46 -1.29 5.79 -4.39
CA LEU A 46 -0.22 5.31 -5.26
C LEU A 46 1.05 4.99 -4.46
N VAL A 47 1.49 5.92 -3.61
CA VAL A 47 2.70 5.76 -2.78
C VAL A 47 2.55 4.59 -1.80
N SER A 48 1.42 4.46 -1.14
CA SER A 48 1.08 3.34 -0.26
C SER A 48 1.18 1.99 -0.98
N SER A 49 0.62 1.88 -2.20
CA SER A 49 0.71 0.66 -3.00
C SER A 49 2.14 0.31 -3.45
N LEU A 50 2.96 1.33 -3.75
CA LEU A 50 4.37 1.15 -4.08
C LEU A 50 5.17 0.65 -2.88
N PHE A 51 4.97 1.23 -1.70
CA PHE A 51 5.65 0.79 -0.47
C PHE A 51 5.35 -0.67 -0.15
N VAL A 52 4.08 -1.09 -0.24
CA VAL A 52 3.71 -2.50 0.00
C VAL A 52 4.38 -3.43 -1.02
N THR A 53 4.40 -3.03 -2.30
CA THR A 53 5.02 -3.81 -3.38
C THR A 53 6.53 -3.98 -3.18
N ILE A 54 7.22 -2.93 -2.74
CA ILE A 54 8.67 -2.94 -2.55
C ILE A 54 9.03 -3.76 -1.29
N LEU A 55 8.37 -3.48 -0.16
CA LEU A 55 8.72 -4.09 1.13
C LEU A 55 8.34 -5.57 1.22
N TYR A 56 7.20 -5.97 0.65
CA TYR A 56 6.70 -7.34 0.79
C TYR A 56 6.90 -8.21 -0.46
N LEU A 57 6.81 -7.65 -1.67
CA LEU A 57 6.88 -8.44 -2.93
C LEU A 57 8.23 -8.35 -3.65
N GLY A 58 9.23 -7.75 -3.00
CA GLY A 58 10.62 -7.76 -3.48
C GLY A 58 10.85 -6.93 -4.74
N GLY A 59 9.98 -5.95 -5.03
CA GLY A 59 10.15 -4.99 -6.12
C GLY A 59 10.65 -5.61 -7.43
N TRP A 60 11.91 -5.31 -7.77
CA TRP A 60 12.60 -5.71 -9.00
C TRP A 60 12.81 -7.22 -9.11
N ASN A 61 12.90 -7.95 -7.99
CA ASN A 61 13.13 -9.38 -8.06
C ASN A 61 11.91 -10.11 -8.65
N PHE A 62 12.17 -10.89 -9.70
CA PHE A 62 11.26 -11.95 -10.07
C PHE A 62 11.21 -12.92 -8.90
N SER A 63 10.02 -13.16 -8.36
CA SER A 63 9.80 -13.99 -7.17
C SER A 63 10.09 -15.49 -7.41
N ILE A 64 10.79 -15.84 -8.49
CA ILE A 64 11.16 -17.21 -8.86
C ILE A 64 12.61 -17.42 -8.42
N PRO A 65 12.84 -18.08 -7.28
CA PRO A 65 14.18 -18.22 -6.68
C PRO A 65 15.13 -19.10 -7.50
N TYR A 66 14.64 -19.79 -8.54
CA TYR A 66 15.44 -20.75 -9.31
C TYR A 66 15.99 -20.21 -10.64
N ILE A 67 15.56 -19.02 -11.08
CA ILE A 67 16.00 -18.38 -12.32
C ILE A 67 16.45 -16.95 -12.02
N SER A 68 17.71 -16.82 -11.62
CA SER A 68 18.49 -15.59 -11.70
C SER A 68 18.68 -15.24 -13.19
N ILE A 69 17.72 -14.53 -13.78
CA ILE A 69 17.83 -13.96 -15.14
C ILE A 69 19.14 -13.15 -15.31
N THR A 70 19.68 -12.63 -14.21
CA THR A 70 20.97 -11.95 -14.13
C THR A 70 22.17 -12.84 -14.44
N GLU A 71 22.12 -14.14 -14.13
CA GLU A 71 23.20 -15.10 -14.41
C GLU A 71 23.11 -15.69 -15.82
N LEU A 72 21.90 -15.81 -16.38
CA LEU A 72 21.69 -16.35 -17.74
C LEU A 72 22.03 -15.34 -18.86
N PHE A 73 21.89 -14.03 -18.63
CA PHE A 73 22.02 -12.97 -19.65
C PHE A 73 23.27 -12.07 -19.47
N GLY A 74 24.36 -12.62 -18.92
CA GLY A 74 25.56 -11.88 -18.51
C GLY A 74 26.54 -11.41 -19.58
N ILE A 75 26.22 -11.41 -20.88
CA ILE A 75 27.25 -11.23 -21.94
C ILE A 75 27.22 -9.86 -22.65
N ASN A 76 26.10 -9.14 -22.69
CA ASN A 76 25.94 -7.94 -23.51
C ASN A 76 25.39 -6.71 -22.75
N LYS A 77 26.05 -5.55 -22.87
CA LYS A 77 25.62 -4.26 -22.28
C LYS A 77 24.18 -3.88 -22.66
N MET A 78 23.75 -4.24 -23.87
CA MET A 78 22.38 -4.03 -24.39
C MET A 78 21.34 -4.86 -23.63
N PHE A 79 21.63 -6.14 -23.36
CA PHE A 79 20.72 -7.03 -22.64
C PHE A 79 20.54 -6.62 -21.18
N ARG A 80 21.55 -6.02 -20.56
CA ARG A 80 21.43 -5.47 -19.19
C ARG A 80 20.38 -4.36 -19.09
N VAL A 81 20.32 -3.46 -20.07
CA VAL A 81 19.30 -2.39 -20.09
C VAL A 81 17.89 -2.98 -20.22
N PHE A 82 17.73 -4.01 -21.06
CA PHE A 82 16.45 -4.69 -21.23
C PHE A 82 15.95 -5.36 -19.94
N VAL A 83 16.84 -6.00 -19.18
CA VAL A 83 16.51 -6.60 -17.87
C VAL A 83 16.08 -5.54 -16.85
N ILE A 84 16.73 -4.37 -16.84
CA ILE A 84 16.34 -3.25 -15.96
C ILE A 84 14.92 -2.75 -16.31
N VAL A 85 14.64 -2.53 -17.60
CA VAL A 85 13.34 -2.04 -18.06
C VAL A 85 12.22 -3.04 -17.73
N ILE A 86 12.48 -4.34 -17.92
CA ILE A 86 11.55 -5.41 -17.52
C ILE A 86 11.31 -5.41 -16.01
N GLY A 87 12.36 -5.26 -15.21
CA GLY A 87 12.24 -5.18 -13.76
C GLY A 87 11.34 -4.04 -13.30
N ILE A 88 11.52 -2.84 -13.85
CA ILE A 88 10.68 -1.65 -13.57
C ILE A 88 9.24 -1.88 -14.03
N PHE A 89 9.03 -2.51 -15.19
CA PHE A 89 7.68 -2.80 -15.67
C PHE A 89 6.94 -3.76 -14.73
N ILE A 90 7.63 -4.78 -14.20
CA ILE A 90 7.06 -5.74 -13.25
C ILE A 90 6.74 -5.10 -11.91
N THR A 91 7.60 -4.21 -11.41
CA THR A 91 7.33 -3.50 -10.15
C THR A 91 6.08 -2.64 -10.28
N LEU A 92 5.93 -1.93 -11.40
CA LEU A 92 4.74 -1.15 -11.71
C LEU A 92 3.50 -2.04 -11.84
N ALA A 93 3.59 -3.16 -12.55
CA ALA A 93 2.48 -4.09 -12.70
C ALA A 93 2.01 -4.66 -11.35
N LYS A 94 2.94 -5.06 -10.46
CA LYS A 94 2.63 -5.49 -9.10
C LYS A 94 1.97 -4.37 -8.28
N ALA A 95 2.46 -3.13 -8.41
CA ALA A 95 1.88 -1.98 -7.73
C ALA A 95 0.46 -1.66 -8.22
N TYR A 96 0.20 -1.75 -9.52
CA TYR A 96 -1.14 -1.62 -10.09
C TYR A 96 -2.10 -2.71 -9.59
N LEU A 97 -1.63 -3.94 -9.40
CA LEU A 97 -2.41 -5.01 -8.77
C LEU A 97 -2.77 -4.62 -7.33
N PHE A 98 -1.83 -4.05 -6.57
CA PHE A 98 -2.12 -3.56 -5.22
C PHE A 98 -3.06 -2.35 -5.19
N LEU A 99 -3.04 -1.47 -6.21
CA LEU A 99 -4.03 -0.40 -6.39
C LEU A 99 -5.43 -0.94 -6.70
N PHE A 100 -5.52 -2.10 -7.36
CA PHE A 100 -6.80 -2.72 -7.67
C PHE A 100 -7.54 -3.22 -6.40
N ILE A 101 -6.80 -3.59 -5.35
CA ILE A 101 -7.38 -4.04 -4.07
C ILE A 101 -8.25 -2.96 -3.39
N PRO A 102 -7.79 -1.73 -3.09
CA PRO A 102 -8.65 -0.68 -2.52
C PRO A 102 -9.82 -0.31 -3.44
N MET A 103 -9.61 -0.33 -4.76
CA MET A 103 -10.64 -0.01 -5.75
C MET A 103 -11.77 -1.04 -5.74
N THR A 104 -11.45 -2.33 -5.65
CA THR A 104 -12.47 -3.38 -5.50
C THR A 104 -13.09 -3.40 -4.11
N THR A 105 -12.31 -3.08 -3.07
CA THR A 105 -12.80 -3.05 -1.68
C THR A 105 -13.93 -2.05 -1.48
N ARG A 106 -13.95 -0.96 -2.26
CA ARG A 106 -15.06 0.01 -2.28
C ARG A 106 -16.43 -0.62 -2.57
N TRP A 107 -16.47 -1.71 -3.34
CA TRP A 107 -17.71 -2.39 -3.72
C TRP A 107 -17.99 -3.65 -2.90
N THR A 108 -17.04 -4.13 -2.08
CA THR A 108 -17.19 -5.40 -1.36
C THR A 108 -17.51 -5.23 0.13
N LEU A 109 -17.13 -4.11 0.76
CA LEU A 109 -17.29 -3.91 2.20
C LEU A 109 -18.27 -2.78 2.52
N PRO A 110 -19.19 -2.98 3.49
CA PRO A 110 -20.02 -1.91 4.02
C PRO A 110 -19.15 -0.88 4.77
N ARG A 111 -19.64 0.36 4.84
CA ARG A 111 -18.95 1.46 5.54
C ARG A 111 -18.75 1.11 7.02
N MET A 112 -17.51 1.21 7.51
CA MET A 112 -17.16 0.94 8.90
C MET A 112 -17.31 2.22 9.75
N ARG A 113 -17.82 2.09 10.98
CA ARG A 113 -17.91 3.23 11.91
C ARG A 113 -16.54 3.55 12.52
N MET A 114 -16.29 4.82 12.86
CA MET A 114 -15.01 5.26 13.44
C MET A 114 -14.65 4.50 14.72
N ASP A 115 -15.63 4.27 15.60
CA ASP A 115 -15.44 3.47 16.82
C ASP A 115 -14.95 2.04 16.52
N GLN A 116 -15.42 1.43 15.43
CA GLN A 116 -15.02 0.09 15.01
C GLN A 116 -13.62 0.11 14.38
N LEU A 117 -13.30 1.16 13.62
CA LEU A 117 -11.98 1.37 13.03
C LEU A 117 -10.92 1.56 14.12
N LEU A 118 -11.19 2.40 15.12
CA LEU A 118 -10.32 2.62 16.27
C LEU A 118 -10.14 1.35 17.10
N ASN A 119 -11.22 0.61 17.37
CA ASN A 119 -11.13 -0.67 18.06
C ASN A 119 -10.28 -1.69 17.26
N LEU A 120 -10.42 -1.76 15.94
CA LEU A 120 -9.60 -2.64 15.09
C LEU A 120 -8.12 -2.23 15.11
N GLY A 121 -7.82 -0.94 15.04
CA GLY A 121 -6.46 -0.41 15.15
C GLY A 121 -5.80 -0.77 16.49
N TRP A 122 -6.44 -0.36 17.58
CA TRP A 122 -5.84 -0.47 18.92
C TRP A 122 -5.90 -1.88 19.51
N LYS A 123 -6.99 -2.63 19.31
CA LYS A 123 -7.15 -3.96 19.92
C LYS A 123 -6.65 -5.10 19.05
N PHE A 124 -6.56 -4.91 17.73
CA PHE A 124 -6.18 -5.99 16.82
C PHE A 124 -4.85 -5.74 16.12
N LEU A 125 -4.68 -4.60 15.44
CA LEU A 125 -3.47 -4.33 14.66
C LEU A 125 -2.24 -4.06 15.54
N LEU A 126 -2.39 -3.36 16.66
CA LEU A 126 -1.27 -3.08 17.57
C LEU A 126 -0.70 -4.36 18.20
N PRO A 127 -1.51 -5.21 18.86
CA PRO A 127 -1.00 -6.43 19.47
C PRO A 127 -0.44 -7.44 18.46
N ILE A 128 -1.05 -7.59 17.28
CA ILE A 128 -0.56 -8.52 16.26
C ILE A 128 0.79 -8.06 15.68
N SER A 129 1.00 -6.75 15.52
CA SER A 129 2.27 -6.21 15.02
C SER A 129 3.41 -6.43 16.02
N LEU A 130 3.15 -6.21 17.32
CA LEU A 130 4.10 -6.49 18.40
C LEU A 130 4.40 -7.99 18.51
N GLY A 131 3.37 -8.84 18.37
CA GLY A 131 3.53 -10.30 18.34
C GLY A 131 4.42 -10.77 17.19
N ASN A 132 4.21 -10.24 15.97
CA ASN A 132 5.05 -10.56 14.81
C ASN A 132 6.52 -10.13 14.99
N LEU A 133 6.74 -8.95 15.61
CA LEU A 133 8.10 -8.49 15.90
C LEU A 133 8.81 -9.43 16.89
N LEU A 134 8.16 -9.78 18.01
CA LEU A 134 8.71 -10.71 19.00
C LEU A 134 8.97 -12.10 18.42
N LEU A 135 8.07 -12.60 17.57
CA LEU A 135 8.26 -13.89 16.91
C LEU A 135 9.46 -13.86 15.95
N THR A 136 9.61 -12.78 15.19
CA THR A 136 10.73 -12.61 14.26
C THR A 136 12.06 -12.53 15.01
N THR A 137 12.14 -11.77 16.09
CA THR A 137 13.37 -11.66 16.91
C THR A 137 13.68 -12.99 17.60
N SER A 138 12.68 -13.68 18.14
CA SER A 138 12.87 -15.01 18.74
C SER A 138 13.36 -16.04 17.72
N SER A 139 12.79 -16.06 16.51
CA SER A 139 13.21 -16.98 15.44
C SER A 139 14.64 -16.70 15.00
N GLN A 140 15.03 -15.43 14.89
CA GLN A 140 16.39 -15.04 14.54
C GLN A 140 17.40 -15.48 15.61
N LEU A 141 17.03 -15.36 16.89
CA LEU A 141 17.87 -15.79 18.01
C LEU A 141 18.05 -17.32 18.04
N VAL A 142 17.02 -18.10 17.67
CA VAL A 142 17.10 -19.56 17.57
C VAL A 142 17.90 -20.04 16.36
N SER A 143 17.91 -19.27 15.26
CA SER A 143 18.70 -19.58 14.06
C SER A 143 20.18 -19.21 14.16
N LEU A 144 20.59 -18.57 15.25
CA LEU A 144 21.94 -18.13 15.57
C LEU A 144 22.67 -19.20 16.40
#